data_AF-A0A5J4W0S2-F1
#
_entry.id   AF-A0A5J4W0S2-F1
#
_cell.length_a   1.000
_cell.length_b   1.000
_cell.length_c   1.000
_cell.angle_alpha   90.00
_cell.angle_beta   90.00
_cell.angle_gamma   90.00
#
_symmetry.space_group_name_H-M   'P 1'
#
loop_
_entity.id
_entity.type
_entity.pdbx_description
1 polymer ?
#
loop_
_entity_poly.entity_id
_entity_poly.type
_entity_poly.pdbx_seq_one_letter_code
_entity_poly.pdbx_strand_id
1 'polypeptide(L)'
;MNSGNIQINHTADGYDDGLRISRADPTSKGNSSIQLGCSRTSTVGAIDGQWSIFTPPSSSTNNPQSFEIAVSSQAGDNNRGLQISADGNTLTFNGGVL
;
A
#
# COMPACT_ATOMS: atom_id res chain seq x y z
N MET A 1 19.36 -18.30 5.15
CA MET A 1 20.02 -17.01 4.90
C MET A 1 19.72 -16.10 6.08
N ASN A 2 20.74 -15.48 6.66
CA ASN A 2 20.57 -14.61 7.83
C ASN A 2 20.10 -13.24 7.32
N SER A 3 18.93 -12.77 7.72
CA SER A 3 18.44 -11.45 7.32
C SER A 3 19.04 -10.39 8.24
N GLY A 4 19.99 -9.61 7.72
CA GLY A 4 20.53 -8.42 8.39
C GLY A 4 19.54 -7.25 8.39
N ASN A 5 19.96 -6.13 8.97
CA ASN A 5 19.28 -4.85 8.86
C ASN A 5 19.43 -4.27 7.43
N ILE A 6 18.32 -3.99 6.76
CA ILE A 6 18.32 -3.20 5.51
C ILE A 6 18.10 -1.75 5.91
N GLN A 7 19.12 -0.92 5.67
CA GLN A 7 19.03 0.53 5.79
C GLN A 7 18.90 1.13 4.38
N ILE A 8 17.93 2.04 4.17
CA ILE A 8 17.72 2.68 2.86
C ILE A 8 18.22 4.12 2.94
N ASN A 9 19.24 4.41 2.13
CA ASN A 9 19.86 5.70 1.80
C ASN A 9 20.20 6.62 2.98
N HIS A 10 21.47 6.62 3.41
CA HIS A 10 21.99 7.53 4.43
C HIS A 10 22.80 8.69 3.83
N THR A 11 22.21 9.45 2.91
CA THR A 11 22.74 10.75 2.48
C THR A 11 21.57 11.59 1.98
N ALA A 12 21.47 12.83 2.46
CA ALA A 12 20.34 13.71 2.22
C ALA A 12 20.71 14.75 1.17
N ASP A 13 19.97 14.78 0.05
CA ASP A 13 19.75 15.97 -0.77
C ASP A 13 18.35 15.87 -1.42
N GLY A 14 17.30 16.14 -0.64
CA GLY A 14 15.90 16.21 -1.12
C GLY A 14 14.92 15.26 -0.43
N TYR A 15 13.90 14.80 -1.17
CA TYR A 15 12.91 13.80 -0.71
C TYR A 15 13.46 12.37 -0.81
N ASP A 16 14.78 12.23 -0.62
CA ASP A 16 15.51 11.00 -0.88
C ASP A 16 15.81 10.12 0.34
N ASP A 17 15.43 10.62 1.51
CA ASP A 17 15.43 9.91 2.78
C ASP A 17 14.26 8.91 2.90
N GLY A 18 14.50 7.77 3.57
CA GLY A 18 13.46 6.84 4.01
C GLY A 18 13.18 5.64 3.08
N LEU A 19 12.19 4.82 3.46
CA LEU A 19 11.75 3.63 2.70
C LEU A 19 10.88 4.07 1.51
N ARG A 20 11.42 3.95 0.29
CA ARG A 20 10.70 4.25 -0.95
C ARG A 20 10.34 2.97 -1.69
N ILE A 21 9.05 2.77 -1.92
CA ILE A 21 8.50 1.62 -2.65
C ILE A 21 8.04 2.10 -4.02
N SER A 22 8.72 1.68 -5.10
CA SER A 22 8.27 1.97 -6.45
C SER A 22 7.04 1.15 -6.83
N ARG A 23 6.27 1.63 -7.82
CA ARG A 23 5.19 0.83 -8.41
C ARG A 23 5.76 -0.39 -9.15
N ALA A 24 5.00 -1.47 -9.17
CA ALA A 24 5.40 -2.75 -9.75
C ALA A 24 5.56 -2.73 -11.28
N ASP A 25 5.01 -1.73 -11.97
CA ASP A 25 5.05 -1.60 -13.42
C ASP A 25 5.94 -0.41 -13.86
N PRO A 26 6.79 -0.58 -14.90
CA PRO A 26 7.75 0.44 -15.34
C PRO A 26 7.10 1.69 -15.93
N THR A 27 5.82 1.64 -16.30
CA THR A 27 5.04 2.80 -16.77
C THR A 27 4.36 3.58 -15.64
N SER A 28 4.74 3.31 -14.38
CA SER A 28 4.18 3.94 -13.18
C SER A 28 2.68 3.69 -12.96
N LYS A 29 2.15 2.60 -13.51
CA LYS A 29 0.73 2.25 -13.42
C LYS A 29 0.43 1.12 -12.44
N GLY A 30 1.43 0.39 -11.98
CA GLY A 30 1.29 -0.78 -11.12
C GLY A 30 0.99 -0.44 -9.66
N ASN A 31 0.77 -1.47 -8.84
CA ASN A 31 0.58 -1.32 -7.40
C ASN A 31 1.91 -1.04 -6.69
N SER A 32 1.81 -0.47 -5.49
CA SER A 32 2.89 -0.39 -4.50
C SER A 32 2.29 -0.67 -3.12
N SER A 33 2.90 -1.56 -2.33
CA SER A 33 2.33 -1.97 -1.04
C SER A 33 3.38 -2.29 0.02
N ILE A 34 3.03 -2.02 1.27
CA ILE A 34 3.64 -2.58 2.48
C ILE A 34 2.62 -3.55 3.09
N GLN A 35 3.07 -4.75 3.43
CA GLN A 35 2.23 -5.81 4.02
C GLN A 35 2.66 -6.05 5.47
N LEU A 36 1.71 -6.02 6.40
CA LEU A 36 1.91 -6.18 7.85
C LEU A 36 1.14 -7.39 8.35
N GLY A 37 1.66 -8.11 9.35
CA GLY A 37 0.99 -9.32 9.86
C GLY A 37 1.07 -10.51 8.91
N CYS A 38 2.10 -10.58 8.06
CA CYS A 38 2.30 -11.67 7.10
C CYS A 38 2.57 -13.02 7.78
N SER A 39 2.24 -14.11 7.09
CA SER A 39 2.67 -15.45 7.48
C SER A 39 4.18 -15.60 7.32
N ARG A 40 4.82 -16.32 8.24
CA ARG A 40 6.24 -16.67 8.13
C ARG A 40 6.52 -17.70 7.04
N THR A 41 5.50 -18.49 6.67
CA THR A 41 5.66 -19.65 5.78
C THR A 41 4.89 -19.53 4.47
N SER A 42 4.05 -18.50 4.32
CA SER A 42 3.32 -18.23 3.08
C SER A 42 3.43 -16.76 2.68
N THR A 43 3.67 -16.53 1.40
CA THR A 43 3.62 -15.21 0.76
C THR A 43 2.43 -15.06 -0.18
N VAL A 44 1.53 -16.06 -0.20
CA VAL A 44 0.36 -16.12 -1.08
C VAL A 44 -0.91 -16.43 -0.28
N GLY A 45 -2.05 -16.05 -0.85
CA GLY A 45 -3.37 -16.24 -0.25
C GLY A 45 -3.73 -15.19 0.80
N ALA A 46 -4.99 -15.20 1.24
CA ALA A 46 -5.45 -14.35 2.32
C ALA A 46 -4.87 -14.85 3.64
N ILE A 47 -4.09 -14.00 4.31
CA ILE A 47 -3.56 -14.27 5.64
C ILE A 47 -4.43 -13.53 6.65
N ASP A 48 -4.96 -14.25 7.62
CA ASP A 48 -5.80 -13.66 8.66
C ASP A 48 -5.01 -12.65 9.50
N GLY A 49 -5.62 -11.51 9.79
CA GLY A 49 -4.97 -10.40 10.48
C GLY A 49 -3.89 -9.66 9.68
N GLN A 50 -3.70 -9.96 8.38
CA GLN A 50 -2.78 -9.21 7.53
C GLN A 50 -3.40 -7.86 7.12
N TRP A 51 -2.56 -6.82 7.10
CA TRP A 51 -2.93 -5.47 6.66
C TRP A 51 -2.08 -5.03 5.48
N SER A 52 -2.73 -4.41 4.51
CA SER A 52 -2.11 -3.75 3.36
C SER A 52 -2.12 -2.24 3.55
N ILE A 53 -0.95 -1.61 3.39
CA ILE A 53 -0.83 -0.17 3.15
C ILE A 53 -0.38 -0.02 1.70
N PHE A 54 -1.23 0.51 0.83
CA PHE A 54 -0.96 0.41 -0.60
C PHE A 54 -1.61 1.50 -1.44
N THR A 55 -1.13 1.58 -2.68
CA THR A 55 -1.71 2.40 -3.74
C THR A 55 -2.15 1.47 -4.88
N PRO A 56 -3.45 1.42 -5.21
CA PRO A 56 -3.95 0.64 -6.33
C PRO A 56 -3.40 1.14 -7.68
N PRO A 57 -3.29 0.27 -8.69
CA PRO A 57 -2.89 0.70 -10.03
C PRO A 57 -3.89 1.71 -10.62
N SER A 58 -3.44 2.51 -11.58
CA SER A 58 -4.31 3.52 -12.25
C SER A 58 -5.45 2.91 -13.04
N SER A 59 -5.35 1.62 -13.38
CA SER A 59 -6.40 0.85 -14.06
C SER A 59 -7.42 0.23 -13.11
N SER A 60 -7.30 0.45 -11.79
CA SER A 60 -8.27 -0.08 -10.83
C SER A 60 -9.64 0.53 -11.05
N THR A 61 -10.68 -0.30 -11.03
CA THR A 61 -12.06 0.18 -11.08
C THR A 61 -12.42 0.95 -9.81
N ASN A 62 -11.95 0.47 -8.66
CA ASN A 62 -12.15 1.12 -7.37
C ASN A 62 -10.90 1.90 -6.98
N ASN A 63 -11.11 3.14 -6.54
CA ASN A 63 -10.11 4.00 -5.91
C ASN A 63 -8.73 4.03 -6.64
N PRO A 64 -8.70 4.24 -7.97
CA PRO A 64 -7.44 4.24 -8.72
C PRO A 64 -6.46 5.27 -8.16
N GLN A 65 -5.21 4.87 -7.94
CA GLN A 65 -4.13 5.72 -7.41
C GLN A 65 -4.39 6.37 -6.04
N SER A 66 -5.39 5.90 -5.29
CA SER A 66 -5.64 6.31 -3.91
C SER A 66 -4.55 5.82 -2.95
N PHE A 67 -4.54 6.36 -1.73
CA PHE A 67 -3.78 5.79 -0.62
C PHE A 67 -4.74 5.01 0.29
N GLU A 68 -4.53 3.70 0.42
CA GLU A 68 -5.41 2.81 1.17
C GLU A 68 -4.68 2.10 2.32
N ILE A 69 -5.37 1.98 3.46
CA ILE A 69 -5.02 1.10 4.57
C ILE A 69 -6.21 0.19 4.86
N ALA A 70 -6.05 -1.12 4.65
CA ALA A 70 -7.13 -2.09 4.86
C ALA A 70 -6.58 -3.45 5.28
N VAL A 71 -7.45 -4.29 5.86
CA VAL A 71 -7.18 -5.73 5.96
C VAL A 71 -6.93 -6.26 4.56
N SER A 72 -5.89 -7.06 4.35
CA SER A 72 -5.43 -7.43 3.00
C SER A 72 -6.50 -8.16 2.18
N SER A 73 -7.40 -8.91 2.82
CA SER A 73 -8.56 -9.55 2.17
C SER A 73 -9.64 -8.57 1.70
N GLN A 74 -9.59 -7.32 2.13
CA GLN A 74 -10.51 -6.23 1.80
C GLN A 74 -9.86 -5.16 0.92
N ALA A 75 -8.59 -5.35 0.52
CA ALA A 75 -7.88 -4.41 -0.32
C ALA A 75 -8.63 -4.17 -1.65
N GLY A 76 -8.94 -2.91 -1.97
CA GLY A 76 -9.70 -2.52 -3.17
C GLY A 76 -11.22 -2.52 -3.03
N ASP A 77 -11.75 -2.79 -1.83
CA ASP A 77 -13.17 -2.58 -1.48
C ASP A 77 -13.38 -1.11 -1.06
N ASN A 78 -14.25 -0.39 -1.75
CA ASN A 78 -14.55 1.04 -1.50
C ASN A 78 -15.32 1.28 -0.19
N ASN A 79 -15.81 0.22 0.46
CA ASN A 79 -16.55 0.28 1.72
C ASN A 79 -15.73 -0.28 2.91
N ARG A 80 -14.41 -0.43 2.77
CA ARG A 80 -13.53 -0.96 3.82
C ARG A 80 -12.25 -0.15 3.98
N GLY A 81 -11.80 -0.04 5.22
CA GLY A 81 -10.52 0.58 5.55
C GLY A 81 -10.53 2.11 5.47
N LEU A 82 -9.34 2.68 5.54
CA LEU A 82 -9.07 4.11 5.39
C LEU A 82 -8.59 4.37 3.96
N GLN A 83 -9.20 5.34 3.27
CA GLN A 83 -8.90 5.66 1.89
C GLN A 83 -8.77 7.17 1.72
N ILE A 84 -7.68 7.62 1.10
CA ILE A 84 -7.49 9.01 0.67
C ILE A 84 -7.49 9.02 -0.86
N SER A 85 -8.34 9.84 -1.47
CA SER A 85 -8.44 9.94 -2.93
C SER A 85 -7.12 10.35 -3.58
N ALA A 86 -6.95 10.02 -4.86
CA ALA A 86 -5.71 10.30 -5.60
C ALA A 86 -5.34 11.79 -5.64
N ASP A 87 -6.35 12.68 -5.56
CA ASP A 87 -6.17 14.13 -5.50
C ASP A 87 -5.99 14.67 -4.08
N GLY A 88 -6.07 13.81 -3.06
CA GLY A 88 -5.91 14.16 -1.65
C GLY A 88 -7.11 14.88 -1.01
N ASN A 89 -8.21 15.07 -1.73
CA ASN A 89 -9.33 15.90 -1.27
C ASN A 89 -10.40 15.15 -0.47
N THR A 90 -10.51 13.83 -0.63
CA THR A 90 -11.54 13.02 0.01
C THR A 90 -10.90 11.99 0.93
N LEU A 91 -11.31 12.00 2.20
CA LEU A 91 -11.01 10.95 3.16
C LEU A 91 -12.26 10.08 3.37
N THR A 92 -12.12 8.77 3.19
CA THR A 92 -13.20 7.80 3.42
C THR A 92 -12.75 6.78 4.47
N PHE A 93 -13.65 6.45 5.40
CA PHE A 93 -13.47 5.35 6.35
C PHE A 93 -14.68 4.41 6.32
N ASN A 94 -14.46 3.15 5.94
CA ASN A 94 -15.51 2.13 5.81
C ASN A 94 -16.74 2.60 5.00
N GLY A 95 -16.49 3.31 3.90
CA GLY A 95 -17.50 3.85 3.00
C GLY A 95 -18.16 5.17 3.45
N GLY A 96 -17.82 5.69 4.63
CA GLY A 96 -18.24 7.02 5.07
C GLY A 96 -17.22 8.08 4.66
N VAL A 97 -17.67 9.13 3.97
CA VAL A 97 -16.86 10.31 3.63
C VAL A 97 -16.78 11.23 4.85
N LEU A 98 -15.58 11.72 5.18
CA LEU A 98 -15.31 12.68 6.26
C LEU A 98 -15.01 14.08 5.73
#